data_AF-A0A7S2N620-F1
#
_entry.id   AF-A0A7S2N620-F1
#
_cell.length_a   1.000
_cell.length_b   1.000
_cell.length_c   1.000
_cell.angle_alpha   90.00
_cell.angle_beta   90.00
_cell.angle_gamma   90.00
#
_symmetry.space_group_name_H-M   'P 1'
#
loop_
_entity.id
_entity.type
_entity.pdbx_description
1 polymer ?
#
loop_
_entity_poly.entity_id
_entity_poly.type
_entity_poly.pdbx_seq_one_letter_code
_entity_poly.pdbx_strand_id
1 'polypeptide(L)'
;LDNPYYRFSLSGFCPNLKWNQKKKGAIAAIKKHKHDEDGQAPPPETGRRRRRQPGMCMTYSNQFHLPFGEILRGGLCPNGTTAGKLPTGLPGCIYTYEPPKTSGFAMVDLDEVVGITREDCDGRLCRNWRDWRRHCSNKKYHRKFNYKSRRRYSTILRSRACVEYDIHKACAKSCDSRACKKVPARKRELGLPFWKGRCSAHMNAQRTERLAMMLGIKSAGKTHQLQKAPSAETCLSPNSELCHPNATMGGMYCSRLWGGICQPCYVPGTVAEYVDEQDETRPICPWSIFQASSDYKSEAMQPKCASDEPKDLCCLYTGSCSKNYTTAPLPITDNGFAYVSSQQDTEAMVGFLKRAASEAYGAEIENEKKLARMAHWQWGLAPIKGKSLASVMAIVKHYFV
;
A
#
# COMPACT_ATOMS: atom_id res chain seq x y z
N LEU A 1 2.36 -5.42 -8.78
CA LEU A 1 2.16 -4.47 -7.65
C LEU A 1 1.46 -5.25 -6.53
N ASP A 2 2.22 -5.99 -5.74
CA ASP A 2 1.68 -7.25 -5.18
C ASP A 2 1.07 -7.11 -3.78
N ASN A 3 0.92 -5.87 -3.31
CA ASN A 3 0.27 -5.57 -2.03
C ASN A 3 -0.59 -4.31 -2.19
N PRO A 4 -1.92 -4.43 -2.40
CA PRO A 4 -2.81 -3.30 -2.63
C PRO A 4 -2.96 -2.37 -1.41
N TYR A 5 -2.46 -2.76 -0.24
CA TYR A 5 -2.73 -2.14 1.05
C TYR A 5 -1.87 -0.91 1.36
N TYR A 6 -0.79 -0.70 0.60
CA TYR A 6 0.14 0.42 0.83
C TYR A 6 0.04 1.47 -0.27
N ARG A 7 -1.20 1.82 -0.65
CA ARG A 7 -1.46 2.92 -1.58
C ARG A 7 -1.48 4.24 -0.82
N PHE A 8 -0.30 4.84 -0.67
CA PHE A 8 -0.21 6.24 -0.27
C PHE A 8 -0.74 7.12 -1.41
N SER A 9 -1.95 7.64 -1.24
CA SER A 9 -2.47 8.72 -2.06
C SER A 9 -1.90 10.03 -1.52
N LEU A 10 -1.08 10.72 -2.31
CA LEU A 10 -0.73 12.11 -2.01
C LEU A 10 -2.04 12.90 -1.83
N SER A 11 -2.14 13.62 -0.71
CA SER A 11 -3.24 14.54 -0.46
C SER A 11 -3.33 15.55 -1.61
N GLY A 12 -4.54 15.74 -2.11
CA GLY A 12 -4.82 16.65 -3.22
C GLY A 12 -6.28 16.61 -3.60
N PHE A 13 -6.75 17.64 -4.32
CA PHE A 13 -8.12 17.70 -4.82
C PHE A 13 -8.47 16.42 -5.61
N CYS A 14 -9.46 15.67 -5.12
CA CYS A 14 -9.98 14.43 -5.70
C CYS A 14 -8.95 13.29 -5.80
N PRO A 15 -8.53 12.71 -4.65
CA PRO A 15 -7.47 11.71 -4.59
C PRO A 15 -7.75 10.47 -5.47
N ASN A 16 -9.03 10.10 -5.59
CA ASN A 16 -9.51 8.89 -6.27
C ASN A 16 -9.66 8.99 -7.80
N LEU A 17 -9.34 10.13 -8.44
CA LEU A 17 -9.47 10.26 -9.90
C LEU A 17 -8.27 9.68 -10.68
N LYS A 18 -8.53 9.13 -11.88
CA LYS A 18 -7.46 8.81 -12.83
C LYS A 18 -6.76 10.10 -13.27
N TRP A 19 -5.44 10.04 -13.50
CA TRP A 19 -4.58 11.21 -13.76
C TRP A 19 -5.07 12.12 -14.92
N ASN A 20 -5.64 11.54 -15.97
CA ASN A 20 -6.21 12.26 -17.11
C ASN A 20 -7.49 13.05 -16.77
N GLN A 21 -8.20 12.68 -15.70
CA GLN A 21 -9.40 13.35 -15.22
C GLN A 21 -9.07 14.50 -14.25
N LYS A 22 -7.97 14.39 -13.48
CA LYS A 22 -7.48 15.47 -12.61
C LYS A 22 -7.16 16.77 -13.37
N LYS A 23 -6.66 16.65 -14.61
CA LYS A 23 -6.26 17.80 -15.44
C LYS A 23 -7.42 18.72 -15.86
N LYS A 24 -8.62 18.19 -16.14
CA LYS A 24 -9.74 19.02 -16.61
C LYS A 24 -10.39 19.79 -15.46
N GLY A 25 -10.54 19.19 -14.29
CA GLY A 25 -11.10 19.84 -13.09
C GLY A 25 -10.14 20.87 -12.47
N ALA A 26 -8.85 20.55 -12.35
CA ALA A 26 -7.87 21.43 -11.71
C ALA A 26 -7.62 22.73 -12.49
N ILE A 27 -7.63 22.69 -13.83
CA ILE A 27 -7.44 23.89 -14.66
C ILE A 27 -8.62 24.88 -14.51
N ALA A 28 -9.84 24.38 -14.32
CA ALA A 28 -11.01 25.22 -14.09
C ALA A 28 -10.98 25.86 -12.67
N ALA A 29 -10.55 25.09 -11.66
CA ALA A 29 -10.42 25.59 -10.29
C ALA A 29 -9.32 26.67 -10.14
N ILE A 30 -8.16 26.47 -10.79
CA ILE A 30 -7.06 27.45 -10.77
C ILE A 30 -7.45 28.76 -11.48
N LYS A 31 -8.25 28.69 -12.54
CA LYS A 31 -8.74 29.90 -13.23
C LYS A 31 -9.73 30.69 -12.38
N LYS A 32 -10.59 30.01 -11.62
CA LYS A 32 -11.56 30.66 -10.73
C LYS A 32 -10.86 31.34 -9.55
N HIS A 33 -9.91 30.66 -8.91
CA HIS A 33 -9.19 31.21 -7.77
C HIS A 33 -8.35 32.45 -8.12
N LYS A 34 -7.81 32.53 -9.35
CA LYS A 34 -7.18 33.75 -9.86
C LYS A 34 -8.16 34.90 -10.06
N HIS A 35 -9.37 34.60 -10.51
CA HIS A 35 -10.40 35.60 -10.75
C HIS A 35 -10.96 36.19 -9.44
N ASP A 36 -11.00 35.37 -8.38
CA ASP A 36 -11.46 35.79 -7.05
C ASP A 36 -10.36 36.57 -6.27
N GLU A 37 -9.07 36.32 -6.53
CA GLU A 37 -7.95 37.09 -5.94
C GLU A 37 -7.76 38.47 -6.58
N ASP A 38 -8.14 38.66 -7.84
CA ASP A 38 -7.94 39.92 -8.58
C ASP A 38 -9.11 40.93 -8.42
N GLY A 39 -10.14 40.62 -7.63
CA GLY A 39 -11.20 41.56 -7.24
C GLY A 39 -12.08 42.13 -8.37
N GLN A 40 -11.97 41.60 -9.59
CA GLN A 40 -12.75 42.09 -10.74
C GLN A 40 -14.14 41.45 -10.77
N ALA A 41 -15.17 42.29 -10.68
CA ALA A 41 -16.56 41.90 -10.90
C ALA A 41 -16.71 41.28 -12.30
N PRO A 42 -17.41 40.14 -12.45
CA PRO A 42 -17.61 39.53 -13.75
C PRO A 42 -18.46 40.43 -14.65
N PRO A 43 -18.15 40.54 -15.96
CA PRO A 43 -18.95 41.33 -16.89
C PRO A 43 -20.36 40.74 -17.02
N PRO A 44 -21.38 41.58 -17.30
CA PRO A 44 -22.77 41.13 -17.42
C PRO A 44 -22.93 40.16 -18.60
N GLU A 45 -23.38 38.94 -18.28
CA GLU A 45 -23.55 37.84 -19.25
C GLU A 45 -24.81 38.03 -20.10
N THR A 46 -24.65 38.45 -21.36
CA THR A 46 -25.68 38.28 -22.39
C THR A 46 -25.46 36.98 -23.15
N GLY A 47 -26.41 36.04 -23.04
CA GLY A 47 -26.60 34.97 -24.03
C GLY A 47 -26.27 33.55 -23.58
N ARG A 48 -27.33 32.76 -23.35
CA ARG A 48 -27.45 31.28 -23.40
C ARG A 48 -26.13 30.49 -23.49
N ARG A 49 -25.42 30.34 -22.37
CA ARG A 49 -24.50 29.21 -22.16
C ARG A 49 -24.87 28.49 -20.88
N ARG A 50 -25.09 27.16 -21.02
CA ARG A 50 -25.36 26.23 -19.93
C ARG A 50 -24.45 26.53 -18.75
N ARG A 51 -25.05 26.97 -17.64
CA ARG A 51 -24.41 27.10 -16.32
C ARG A 51 -23.62 25.83 -16.02
N ARG A 52 -22.28 25.89 -16.12
CA ARG A 52 -21.42 24.91 -15.49
C ARG A 52 -21.27 25.34 -14.05
N GLN A 53 -22.04 24.71 -13.16
CA GLN A 53 -21.93 24.98 -11.73
C GLN A 53 -20.48 24.74 -11.26
N PRO A 54 -19.93 25.66 -10.43
CA PRO A 54 -18.61 25.51 -9.86
C PRO A 54 -18.72 24.67 -8.59
N GLY A 55 -18.27 23.42 -8.65
CA GLY A 55 -18.13 22.61 -7.46
C GLY A 55 -17.98 21.13 -7.76
N MET A 56 -17.08 20.52 -7.00
CA MET A 56 -16.99 19.09 -6.69
C MET A 56 -16.17 18.20 -7.62
N CYS A 57 -15.50 17.25 -6.96
CA CYS A 57 -14.98 16.04 -7.58
C CYS A 57 -16.08 15.38 -8.43
N MET A 58 -15.68 14.81 -9.58
CA MET A 58 -16.56 14.52 -10.71
C MET A 58 -17.92 13.86 -10.39
N THR A 59 -18.95 14.31 -11.12
CA THR A 59 -20.15 13.54 -11.47
C THR A 59 -19.74 12.34 -12.37
N TYR A 60 -20.04 11.12 -11.93
CA TYR A 60 -19.71 9.88 -12.65
C TYR A 60 -20.81 9.43 -13.65
N SER A 61 -21.90 10.20 -13.76
CA SER A 61 -23.15 9.76 -14.38
C SER A 61 -23.02 9.19 -15.80
N ASN A 62 -22.13 9.74 -16.61
CA ASN A 62 -22.15 9.46 -18.05
C ASN A 62 -21.45 8.15 -18.44
N GLN A 63 -20.69 7.52 -17.54
CA GLN A 63 -19.87 6.33 -17.86
C GLN A 63 -20.40 5.02 -17.26
N PHE A 64 -21.42 5.08 -16.40
CA PHE A 64 -21.91 3.93 -15.61
C PHE A 64 -23.44 3.79 -15.63
N HIS A 65 -24.12 4.34 -16.65
CA HIS A 65 -25.59 4.31 -16.77
C HIS A 65 -26.36 4.87 -15.56
N LEU A 66 -25.79 5.83 -14.83
CA LEU A 66 -26.47 6.53 -13.74
C LEU A 66 -27.19 7.79 -14.28
N PRO A 67 -28.31 8.22 -13.68
CA PRO A 67 -29.05 9.40 -14.11
C PRO A 67 -28.16 10.65 -14.17
N PHE A 68 -28.36 11.47 -15.20
CA PHE A 68 -27.58 12.69 -15.43
C PHE A 68 -27.74 13.66 -14.25
N GLY A 69 -26.64 13.96 -13.55
CA GLY A 69 -26.62 14.90 -12.42
C GLY A 69 -26.32 14.28 -11.05
N GLU A 70 -26.19 12.96 -10.93
CA GLU A 70 -25.77 12.36 -9.67
C GLU A 70 -24.28 12.61 -9.39
N ILE A 71 -24.04 13.47 -8.41
CA ILE A 71 -22.73 13.72 -7.79
C ILE A 71 -22.37 12.46 -6.98
N LEU A 72 -21.07 12.09 -6.95
CA LEU A 72 -20.60 11.07 -6.02
C LEU A 72 -21.05 11.49 -4.62
N ARG A 73 -21.97 10.69 -4.06
CA ARG A 73 -22.68 10.92 -2.80
C ARG A 73 -21.77 10.77 -1.58
N GLY A 74 -20.47 11.01 -1.74
CA GLY A 74 -19.46 10.87 -0.69
C GLY A 74 -19.29 12.13 0.16
N GLY A 75 -18.80 11.96 1.39
CA GLY A 75 -18.64 13.04 2.36
C GLY A 75 -18.72 12.55 3.80
N LEU A 76 -18.08 13.32 4.68
CA LEU A 76 -18.25 13.22 6.12
C LEU A 76 -19.71 13.54 6.45
N CYS A 77 -20.39 12.67 7.20
CA CYS A 77 -21.75 12.93 7.67
C CYS A 77 -21.84 14.29 8.38
N PRO A 78 -23.01 14.97 8.35
CA PRO A 78 -23.27 16.06 9.27
C PRO A 78 -23.00 15.61 10.71
N ASN A 79 -22.15 16.34 11.44
CA ASN A 79 -21.66 15.93 12.76
C ASN A 79 -20.95 14.57 12.78
N GLY A 80 -20.35 14.17 11.66
CA GLY A 80 -19.64 12.91 11.53
C GLY A 80 -18.34 12.84 12.35
N THR A 81 -17.96 13.95 13.00
CA THR A 81 -16.92 14.02 14.04
C THR A 81 -17.45 13.75 15.45
N THR A 82 -18.76 13.57 15.62
CA THR A 82 -19.33 13.24 16.93
C THR A 82 -19.31 11.73 17.12
N ALA A 83 -18.82 11.28 18.28
CA ALA A 83 -18.76 9.87 18.63
C ALA A 83 -20.15 9.20 18.52
N GLY A 84 -20.19 7.96 18.02
CA GLY A 84 -21.41 7.17 17.88
C GLY A 84 -22.28 7.50 16.66
N LYS A 85 -21.90 8.45 15.80
CA LYS A 85 -22.61 8.67 14.53
C LYS A 85 -22.26 7.58 13.51
N LEU A 86 -23.29 6.98 12.92
CA LEU A 86 -23.17 5.96 11.89
C LEU A 86 -23.36 6.58 10.50
N PRO A 87 -22.57 6.16 9.48
CA PRO A 87 -22.81 6.55 8.10
C PRO A 87 -24.14 5.96 7.61
N THR A 88 -24.92 6.78 6.90
CA THR A 88 -26.24 6.37 6.37
C THR A 88 -26.15 5.87 4.92
N GLY A 89 -25.02 6.09 4.25
CA GLY A 89 -24.86 5.82 2.82
C GLY A 89 -25.54 6.85 1.92
N LEU A 90 -26.21 7.86 2.51
CA LEU A 90 -26.87 8.96 1.78
C LEU A 90 -25.84 9.98 1.26
N PRO A 91 -26.20 10.82 0.26
CA PRO A 91 -25.38 11.94 -0.18
C PRO A 91 -24.80 12.76 0.97
N GLY A 92 -23.47 12.83 1.05
CA GLY A 92 -22.78 13.60 2.08
C GLY A 92 -22.72 12.91 3.45
N CYS A 93 -23.08 11.63 3.56
CA CYS A 93 -22.98 10.86 4.79
C CYS A 93 -22.60 9.39 4.53
N ILE A 94 -21.37 9.19 4.03
CA ILE A 94 -20.83 7.84 3.76
C ILE A 94 -19.75 7.42 4.77
N TYR A 95 -19.18 8.36 5.53
CA TYR A 95 -18.26 8.04 6.61
C TYR A 95 -18.44 9.01 7.78
N THR A 96 -18.14 8.52 8.97
CA THR A 96 -17.94 9.26 10.20
C THR A 96 -16.54 8.92 10.71
N TYR A 97 -15.94 9.79 11.50
CA TYR A 97 -14.70 9.47 12.21
C TYR A 97 -14.74 10.14 13.57
N GLU A 98 -14.30 9.45 14.61
CA GLU A 98 -14.10 10.12 15.88
C GLU A 98 -12.79 10.93 15.78
N PRO A 99 -12.82 12.27 15.90
CA PRO A 99 -11.61 13.05 15.94
C PRO A 99 -10.80 12.60 17.16
N PRO A 100 -9.47 12.58 17.04
CA PRO A 100 -8.64 12.15 18.15
C PRO A 100 -8.95 12.99 19.39
N LYS A 101 -9.53 12.36 20.42
CA LYS A 101 -9.60 12.96 21.75
C LYS A 101 -8.15 13.16 22.22
N THR A 102 -7.88 14.24 22.94
CA THR A 102 -6.53 14.60 23.40
C THR A 102 -5.86 13.52 24.27
N SER A 103 -6.62 12.53 24.75
CA SER A 103 -6.10 11.32 25.40
C SER A 103 -6.27 10.08 24.50
N GLY A 104 -5.16 9.41 24.17
CA GLY A 104 -5.16 8.04 23.61
C GLY A 104 -4.83 7.91 22.12
N PHE A 105 -4.75 9.00 21.36
CA PHE A 105 -4.38 8.96 19.94
C PHE A 105 -2.91 9.31 19.72
N ALA A 106 -2.21 8.50 18.92
CA ALA A 106 -0.89 8.84 18.42
C ALA A 106 -1.05 9.72 17.17
N MET A 107 -0.62 10.98 17.26
CA MET A 107 -0.50 11.86 16.10
C MET A 107 0.96 11.93 15.66
N VAL A 108 1.18 11.88 14.36
CA VAL A 108 2.52 11.98 13.77
C VAL A 108 2.48 13.06 12.70
N ASP A 109 3.44 13.98 12.76
CA ASP A 109 3.61 14.99 11.72
C ASP A 109 4.17 14.32 10.45
N LEU A 110 3.41 14.42 9.35
CA LEU A 110 3.82 13.85 8.08
C LEU A 110 5.13 14.49 7.58
N ASP A 111 5.35 15.78 7.84
CA ASP A 111 6.57 16.48 7.41
C ASP A 111 7.80 15.89 8.09
N GLU A 112 7.68 15.46 9.35
CA GLU A 112 8.72 14.73 10.05
C GLU A 112 8.91 13.32 9.47
N VAL A 113 7.82 12.60 9.20
CA VAL A 113 7.84 11.24 8.63
C VAL A 113 8.58 11.21 7.30
N VAL A 114 8.27 12.17 6.42
CA VAL A 114 8.87 12.23 5.08
C VAL A 114 10.28 12.83 5.09
N GLY A 115 10.72 13.35 6.24
CA GLY A 115 12.04 13.93 6.46
C GLY A 115 12.19 15.38 6.03
N ILE A 116 11.09 16.08 5.75
CA ILE A 116 11.12 17.50 5.34
C ILE A 116 11.80 18.35 6.41
N THR A 117 11.47 18.13 7.68
CA THR A 117 12.03 18.92 8.80
C THR A 117 13.53 18.74 9.01
N ARG A 118 14.15 17.78 8.31
CA ARG A 118 15.59 17.48 8.35
C ARG A 118 16.34 18.02 7.14
N GLU A 119 15.63 18.59 6.17
CA GLU A 119 16.23 19.20 4.99
C GLU A 119 16.68 20.64 5.27
N ASP A 120 17.66 21.10 4.49
CA ASP A 120 18.16 22.46 4.55
C ASP A 120 17.28 23.43 3.75
N CYS A 121 16.91 24.53 4.41
CA CYS A 121 16.11 25.64 3.92
C CYS A 121 16.87 26.96 4.10
N ASP A 122 17.75 27.29 3.15
CA ASP A 122 18.58 28.49 3.18
C ASP A 122 19.48 28.60 4.43
N GLY A 123 20.17 27.51 4.80
CA GLY A 123 21.13 27.46 5.92
C GLY A 123 20.53 27.12 7.28
N ARG A 124 19.25 26.71 7.32
CA ARG A 124 18.56 26.24 8.53
C ARG A 124 17.69 25.03 8.22
N LEU A 125 17.30 24.28 9.25
CA LEU A 125 16.31 23.21 9.08
C LEU A 125 14.95 23.78 8.63
N CYS A 126 14.30 23.06 7.71
CA CYS A 126 12.97 23.41 7.23
C CYS A 126 11.92 23.22 8.34
N ARG A 127 10.97 24.15 8.46
CA ARG A 127 9.94 24.08 9.52
C ARG A 127 8.80 23.12 9.18
N ASN A 128 8.38 23.12 7.92
CA ASN A 128 7.26 22.34 7.40
C ASN A 128 7.32 22.28 5.88
N TRP A 129 6.38 21.59 5.25
CA TRP A 129 6.27 21.44 3.81
C TRP A 129 6.23 22.76 3.05
N ARG A 130 5.50 23.76 3.57
CA ARG A 130 5.34 25.06 2.90
C ARG A 130 6.67 25.81 2.85
N ASP A 131 7.43 25.75 3.94
CA ASP A 131 8.76 26.33 4.06
C ASP A 131 9.75 25.61 3.13
N TRP A 132 9.81 24.28 3.21
CA TRP A 132 10.62 23.43 2.34
C TRP A 132 10.37 23.67 0.86
N ARG A 133 9.10 23.75 0.46
CA ARG A 133 8.73 23.99 -0.95
C ARG A 133 9.32 25.28 -1.51
N ARG A 134 9.49 26.30 -0.67
CA ARG A 134 9.93 27.65 -1.07
C ARG A 134 11.44 27.84 -0.92
N HIS A 135 12.04 27.24 0.09
CA HIS A 135 13.38 27.60 0.55
C HIS A 135 14.38 26.44 0.52
N CYS A 136 14.03 25.24 0.04
CA CYS A 136 15.00 24.14 0.09
C CYS A 136 16.25 24.44 -0.75
N SER A 137 17.43 24.24 -0.18
CA SER A 137 18.71 24.53 -0.85
C SER A 137 19.12 23.43 -1.82
N ASN A 138 18.59 22.22 -1.63
CA ASN A 138 18.99 21.04 -2.41
C ASN A 138 18.41 21.06 -3.83
N LYS A 139 19.27 21.41 -4.79
CA LYS A 139 18.95 21.48 -6.24
C LYS A 139 18.34 20.19 -6.81
N LYS A 140 18.52 19.02 -6.17
CA LYS A 140 17.90 17.76 -6.61
C LYS A 140 16.36 17.79 -6.50
N TYR A 141 15.80 18.58 -5.60
CA TYR A 141 14.36 18.75 -5.42
C TYR A 141 13.75 19.81 -6.33
N HIS A 142 14.56 20.65 -6.99
CA HIS A 142 14.10 21.59 -8.02
C HIS A 142 13.92 20.92 -9.38
N ARG A 143 13.43 19.67 -9.40
CA ARG A 143 13.33 18.84 -10.61
C ARG A 143 11.97 18.16 -10.67
N LYS A 144 11.35 18.18 -11.86
CA LYS A 144 10.09 17.48 -12.15
C LYS A 144 10.09 16.89 -13.55
N PHE A 145 9.28 15.89 -13.79
CA PHE A 145 9.09 15.32 -15.12
C PHE A 145 8.23 16.22 -16.01
N ASN A 146 8.62 16.35 -17.28
CA ASN A 146 7.82 17.03 -18.29
C ASN A 146 6.73 16.08 -18.82
N TYR A 147 5.54 16.16 -18.23
CA TYR A 147 4.38 15.39 -18.71
C TYR A 147 3.79 15.90 -20.03
N LYS A 148 4.21 17.07 -20.53
CA LYS A 148 3.78 17.59 -21.84
C LYS A 148 4.67 17.09 -22.97
N SER A 149 5.86 16.58 -22.67
CA SER A 149 6.78 16.08 -23.69
C SER A 149 6.16 14.86 -24.40
N ARG A 150 6.04 14.97 -25.73
CA ARG A 150 5.63 13.86 -26.61
C ARG A 150 6.71 12.77 -26.73
N ARG A 151 7.98 13.09 -26.43
CA ARG A 151 9.08 12.12 -26.48
C ARG A 151 8.81 10.94 -25.53
N ARG A 152 9.24 9.73 -25.90
CA ARG A 152 9.05 8.52 -25.06
C ARG A 152 9.65 8.69 -23.66
N TYR A 153 10.80 9.35 -23.57
CA TYR A 153 11.45 9.72 -22.31
C TYR A 153 10.94 11.08 -21.82
N SER A 154 10.42 11.17 -20.60
CA SER A 154 10.10 12.48 -20.03
C SER A 154 11.39 13.24 -19.76
N THR A 155 11.52 14.41 -20.38
CA THR A 155 12.60 15.34 -20.06
C THR A 155 12.38 15.86 -18.65
N ILE A 156 13.45 16.00 -17.87
CA ILE A 156 13.36 16.57 -16.53
C ILE A 156 13.48 18.09 -16.66
N LEU A 157 12.54 18.83 -16.07
CA LEU A 157 12.52 20.28 -16.05
C LEU A 157 13.00 20.78 -14.69
N ARG A 158 13.67 21.94 -14.70
CA ARG A 158 13.90 22.69 -13.47
C ARG A 158 12.58 23.27 -12.96
N SER A 159 12.33 23.12 -11.68
CA SER A 159 11.18 23.69 -10.96
C SER A 159 11.64 24.89 -10.14
N ARG A 160 10.81 25.94 -10.07
CA ARG A 160 11.07 27.10 -9.19
C ARG A 160 10.88 26.76 -7.71
N ALA A 161 10.08 25.74 -7.41
CA ALA A 161 9.82 25.24 -6.07
C ALA A 161 10.33 23.81 -5.91
N CYS A 162 10.58 23.40 -4.67
CA CYS A 162 10.99 22.05 -4.33
C CYS A 162 9.82 21.07 -4.53
N VAL A 163 10.13 19.91 -5.09
CA VAL A 163 9.17 18.89 -5.53
C VAL A 163 9.31 17.67 -4.64
N GLU A 164 8.33 17.47 -3.77
CA GLU A 164 8.35 16.42 -2.74
C GLU A 164 8.38 15.03 -3.37
N TYR A 165 7.60 14.82 -4.42
CA TYR A 165 7.57 13.60 -5.20
C TYR A 165 7.11 13.88 -6.62
N ASP A 166 7.72 13.21 -7.59
CA ASP A 166 7.24 13.14 -8.96
C ASP A 166 7.63 11.81 -9.62
N ILE A 167 6.79 11.29 -10.51
CA ILE A 167 6.96 9.98 -11.15
C ILE A 167 7.00 10.09 -12.67
N HIS A 168 7.79 9.24 -13.32
CA HIS A 168 7.86 9.20 -14.78
C HIS A 168 6.47 8.88 -15.35
N LYS A 169 6.07 9.58 -16.42
CA LYS A 169 4.72 9.46 -17.01
C LYS A 169 4.32 8.02 -17.36
N ALA A 170 5.29 7.21 -17.77
CA ALA A 170 5.10 5.79 -18.09
C ALA A 170 4.72 4.93 -16.87
N CYS A 171 5.14 5.35 -15.67
CA CYS A 171 4.91 4.66 -14.40
C CYS A 171 3.75 5.25 -13.59
N ALA A 172 3.25 6.43 -13.95
CA ALA A 172 2.22 7.14 -13.19
C ALA A 172 0.91 6.34 -13.02
N LYS A 173 0.52 5.57 -14.05
CA LYS A 173 -0.70 4.75 -14.05
C LYS A 173 -0.49 3.37 -13.43
N SER A 174 0.58 2.68 -13.83
CA SER A 174 0.88 1.33 -13.37
C SER A 174 2.39 1.07 -13.45
N CYS A 175 2.92 0.52 -12.37
CA CYS A 175 4.30 0.07 -12.26
C CYS A 175 4.56 -1.18 -13.11
N ASP A 176 3.52 -1.97 -13.37
CA ASP A 176 3.62 -3.24 -14.09
C ASP A 176 3.52 -3.06 -15.61
N SER A 177 3.15 -1.86 -16.07
CA SER A 177 3.09 -1.55 -17.49
C SER A 177 4.44 -1.76 -18.18
N ARG A 178 4.41 -2.36 -19.38
CA ARG A 178 5.63 -2.55 -20.22
C ARG A 178 6.40 -1.25 -20.42
N ALA A 179 5.70 -0.13 -20.52
CA ALA A 179 6.30 1.19 -20.63
C ALA A 179 7.07 1.60 -19.36
N CYS A 180 6.54 1.34 -18.17
CA CYS A 180 7.25 1.60 -16.91
C CYS A 180 8.44 0.66 -16.70
N LYS A 181 8.28 -0.64 -17.00
CA LYS A 181 9.35 -1.64 -16.88
C LYS A 181 10.60 -1.26 -17.71
N LYS A 182 10.40 -0.64 -18.88
CA LYS A 182 11.47 -0.10 -19.74
C LYS A 182 12.21 1.12 -19.16
N VAL A 183 11.63 1.82 -18.18
CA VAL A 183 12.30 2.93 -17.49
C VAL A 183 13.20 2.35 -16.39
N PRO A 184 14.51 2.65 -16.38
CA PRO A 184 15.41 2.20 -15.31
C PRO A 184 14.90 2.64 -13.94
N ALA A 185 14.93 1.76 -12.93
CA ALA A 185 14.36 2.02 -11.60
C ALA A 185 14.78 3.38 -11.01
N ARG A 186 16.08 3.70 -11.05
CA ARG A 186 16.66 4.98 -10.58
C ARG A 186 16.18 6.23 -11.31
N LYS A 187 15.53 6.09 -12.47
CA LYS A 187 14.99 7.18 -13.30
C LYS A 187 13.46 7.25 -13.27
N ARG A 188 12.80 6.38 -12.51
CA ARG A 188 11.33 6.35 -12.43
C ARG A 188 10.77 7.49 -11.58
N GLU A 189 11.52 7.96 -10.58
CA GLU A 189 10.99 8.84 -9.53
C GLU A 189 11.98 9.94 -9.15
N LEU A 190 11.45 11.09 -8.75
CA LEU A 190 12.16 12.26 -8.24
C LEU A 190 11.56 12.66 -6.89
N GLY A 191 12.27 13.48 -6.14
CA GLY A 191 11.82 14.02 -4.84
C GLY A 191 12.50 13.37 -3.65
N LEU A 192 11.84 13.44 -2.49
CA LEU A 192 12.33 12.95 -1.20
C LEU A 192 12.54 11.43 -1.22
N PRO A 193 13.57 10.91 -0.53
CA PRO A 193 13.83 9.47 -0.47
C PRO A 193 12.64 8.66 0.04
N PHE A 194 11.91 9.17 1.04
CA PHE A 194 10.76 8.48 1.63
C PHE A 194 9.74 8.03 0.56
N TRP A 195 9.37 8.92 -0.37
CA TRP A 195 8.36 8.64 -1.39
C TRP A 195 8.85 7.79 -2.57
N LYS A 196 10.16 7.56 -2.70
CA LYS A 196 10.70 6.73 -3.78
C LYS A 196 10.41 5.25 -3.56
N GLY A 197 10.57 4.48 -4.63
CA GLY A 197 10.30 3.06 -4.65
C GLY A 197 8.80 2.75 -4.66
N ARG A 198 7.92 3.61 -5.19
CA ARG A 198 6.47 3.30 -5.26
C ARG A 198 6.20 1.99 -6.00
N CYS A 199 7.03 1.67 -7.00
CA CYS A 199 6.96 0.44 -7.76
C CYS A 199 7.68 -0.75 -7.12
N SER A 200 8.18 -0.60 -5.90
CA SER A 200 8.80 -1.67 -5.11
C SER A 200 7.88 -1.99 -3.93
N ALA A 201 7.33 -3.20 -3.90
CA ALA A 201 6.50 -3.67 -2.79
C ALA A 201 7.26 -3.56 -1.46
N HIS A 202 8.53 -3.93 -1.46
CA HIS A 202 9.44 -3.80 -0.33
C HIS A 202 9.57 -2.35 0.19
N MET A 203 9.77 -1.37 -0.69
CA MET A 203 9.87 0.04 -0.27
C MET A 203 8.52 0.59 0.23
N ASN A 204 7.41 0.10 -0.31
CA ASN A 204 6.08 0.45 0.20
C ASN A 204 5.87 -0.10 1.62
N ALA A 205 6.24 -1.36 1.87
CA ALA A 205 6.14 -1.98 3.19
C ALA A 205 7.02 -1.27 4.23
N GLN A 206 8.26 -0.93 3.88
CA GLN A 206 9.16 -0.12 4.72
C GLN A 206 8.55 1.22 5.15
N ARG A 207 7.87 1.91 4.23
CA ARG A 207 7.19 3.17 4.57
C ARG A 207 6.08 2.94 5.59
N THR A 208 5.30 1.88 5.41
CA THR A 208 4.19 1.58 6.32
C THR A 208 4.68 1.20 7.70
N GLU A 209 5.72 0.38 7.81
CA GLU A 209 6.34 0.07 9.10
C GLU A 209 6.95 1.29 9.75
N ARG A 210 7.60 2.16 8.97
CA ARG A 210 8.16 3.39 9.51
C ARG A 210 7.06 4.27 10.11
N LEU A 211 5.93 4.40 9.41
CA LEU A 211 4.77 5.12 9.91
C LEU A 211 4.18 4.44 11.17
N ALA A 212 4.01 3.12 11.16
CA ALA A 212 3.51 2.35 12.30
C ALA A 212 4.41 2.48 13.54
N MET A 213 5.74 2.44 13.37
CA MET A 213 6.70 2.69 14.45
C MET A 213 6.55 4.10 15.02
N MET A 214 6.36 5.12 14.18
CA MET A 214 6.15 6.50 14.64
C MET A 214 4.80 6.67 15.34
N LEU A 215 3.79 5.86 14.99
CA LEU A 215 2.52 5.75 15.70
C LEU A 215 2.62 4.93 17.01
N GLY A 216 3.82 4.53 17.43
CA GLY A 216 4.07 3.82 18.69
C GLY A 216 3.96 2.30 18.61
N ILE A 217 3.82 1.72 17.41
CA ILE A 217 3.75 0.26 17.21
C ILE A 217 5.19 -0.27 17.12
N LYS A 218 5.78 -0.52 18.29
CA LYS A 218 7.20 -0.92 18.43
C LYS A 218 7.54 -2.21 17.67
N SER A 219 6.55 -3.10 17.49
CA SER A 219 6.73 -4.37 16.78
C SER A 219 6.79 -4.23 15.26
N ALA A 220 6.38 -3.09 14.67
CA ALA A 220 6.28 -2.95 13.22
C ALA A 220 7.59 -3.28 12.47
N GLY A 221 8.73 -2.74 12.92
CA GLY A 221 10.03 -3.00 12.29
C GLY A 221 10.67 -4.35 12.64
N LYS A 222 9.97 -5.20 13.40
CA LYS A 222 10.42 -6.56 13.78
C LYS A 222 9.51 -7.64 13.20
N THR A 223 8.20 -7.42 13.28
CA THR A 223 7.17 -8.41 12.95
C THR A 223 6.25 -8.02 11.80
N HIS A 224 6.56 -6.93 11.09
CA HIS A 224 5.68 -6.30 10.09
C HIS A 224 4.29 -5.91 10.62
N GLN A 225 4.07 -5.93 11.94
CA GLN A 225 2.78 -5.62 12.55
C GLN A 225 2.45 -4.13 12.42
N LEU A 226 1.36 -3.80 11.75
CA LEU A 226 1.00 -2.40 11.43
C LEU A 226 -0.07 -1.80 12.33
N GLN A 227 -0.63 -2.58 13.24
CA GLN A 227 -1.71 -2.16 14.13
C GLN A 227 -1.40 -2.57 15.56
N LYS A 228 -1.81 -1.70 16.49
CA LYS A 228 -2.00 -2.09 17.89
C LYS A 228 -3.14 -3.12 17.89
N ALA A 229 -2.92 -4.28 18.51
CA ALA A 229 -3.76 -5.50 18.50
C ALA A 229 -5.13 -5.39 17.80
N PRO A 230 -5.44 -6.28 16.83
CA PRO A 230 -6.69 -6.19 16.06
C PRO A 230 -7.91 -6.13 17.01
N SER A 231 -8.88 -5.28 16.68
CA SER A 231 -10.12 -5.22 17.46
C SER A 231 -10.79 -6.58 17.48
N ALA A 232 -11.42 -6.94 18.60
CA ALA A 232 -12.19 -8.18 18.75
C ALA A 232 -13.50 -8.20 17.93
N GLU A 233 -13.70 -7.21 17.05
CA GLU A 233 -14.89 -7.10 16.22
C GLU A 233 -14.86 -8.09 15.07
N THR A 234 -15.91 -8.88 14.96
CA THR A 234 -16.10 -9.83 13.86
C THR A 234 -16.16 -9.13 12.50
N CYS A 235 -15.65 -9.80 11.48
CA CYS A 235 -15.88 -9.49 10.07
C CYS A 235 -17.05 -10.24 9.46
N LEU A 236 -17.66 -11.19 10.19
CA LEU A 236 -18.83 -11.91 9.74
C LEU A 236 -20.06 -11.04 9.92
N SER A 237 -20.84 -10.87 8.85
CA SER A 237 -22.13 -10.21 8.90
C SER A 237 -23.22 -11.19 8.47
N PRO A 238 -24.29 -11.40 9.27
CA PRO A 238 -25.34 -12.36 8.94
C PRO A 238 -26.11 -12.02 7.65
N ASN A 239 -26.03 -10.77 7.18
CA ASN A 239 -26.75 -10.28 6.02
C ASN A 239 -25.88 -10.21 4.76
N SER A 240 -24.68 -10.78 4.78
CA SER A 240 -23.71 -10.66 3.69
C SER A 240 -22.95 -11.96 3.48
N GLU A 241 -22.92 -12.43 2.24
CA GLU A 241 -22.07 -13.55 1.82
C GLU A 241 -20.57 -13.20 1.79
N LEU A 242 -20.23 -11.91 1.86
CA LEU A 242 -18.84 -11.49 2.06
C LEU A 242 -18.31 -12.09 3.36
N CYS A 243 -17.04 -12.49 3.34
CA CYS A 243 -16.37 -13.08 4.49
C CYS A 243 -16.92 -14.45 4.91
N HIS A 244 -17.78 -15.10 4.11
CA HIS A 244 -18.22 -16.48 4.33
C HIS A 244 -17.51 -17.41 3.34
N PRO A 245 -16.34 -17.95 3.73
CA PRO A 245 -15.50 -18.73 2.84
C PRO A 245 -16.12 -20.09 2.54
N ASN A 246 -15.85 -20.61 1.34
CA ASN A 246 -16.06 -22.02 1.03
C ASN A 246 -14.78 -22.80 1.34
N ALA A 247 -14.88 -23.83 2.18
CA ALA A 247 -13.77 -24.68 2.57
C ALA A 247 -13.01 -25.27 1.36
N THR A 248 -13.67 -25.52 0.23
CA THR A 248 -13.00 -26.05 -0.96
C THR A 248 -12.26 -25.00 -1.79
N MET A 249 -12.71 -23.74 -1.77
CA MET A 249 -12.23 -22.68 -2.68
C MET A 249 -11.25 -21.69 -2.03
N GLY A 250 -10.94 -21.83 -0.74
CA GLY A 250 -9.97 -20.94 -0.08
C GLY A 250 -10.40 -19.47 0.03
N GLY A 251 -11.68 -19.17 -0.14
CA GLY A 251 -12.19 -17.80 -0.06
C GLY A 251 -13.71 -17.71 -0.15
N MET A 252 -14.34 -16.58 0.16
CA MET A 252 -13.71 -15.30 0.53
C MET A 252 -13.60 -15.14 2.06
N TYR A 253 -12.39 -15.00 2.59
CA TYR A 253 -12.14 -14.64 3.99
C TYR A 253 -12.04 -13.13 4.13
N CYS A 254 -12.08 -12.61 5.36
CA CYS A 254 -11.82 -11.20 5.64
C CYS A 254 -10.87 -11.00 6.82
N SER A 255 -9.96 -10.04 6.71
CA SER A 255 -9.03 -9.68 7.78
C SER A 255 -8.98 -8.18 8.02
N ARG A 256 -8.78 -7.80 9.29
CA ARG A 256 -8.51 -6.42 9.70
C ARG A 256 -7.03 -6.10 9.76
N LEU A 257 -6.14 -7.08 9.66
CA LEU A 257 -4.72 -6.95 10.02
C LEU A 257 -3.96 -5.84 9.24
N TRP A 258 -4.42 -5.49 8.04
CA TRP A 258 -3.79 -4.46 7.22
C TRP A 258 -4.27 -3.03 7.53
N GLY A 259 -5.58 -2.81 7.69
CA GLY A 259 -6.15 -1.45 7.83
C GLY A 259 -7.16 -1.21 8.97
N GLY A 260 -7.45 -2.20 9.81
CA GLY A 260 -8.41 -2.11 10.93
C GLY A 260 -9.86 -2.33 10.50
N ILE A 261 -10.11 -2.20 9.20
CA ILE A 261 -11.36 -2.52 8.52
C ILE A 261 -11.31 -3.94 7.93
N CYS A 262 -12.46 -4.62 7.88
CA CYS A 262 -12.58 -5.93 7.25
C CYS A 262 -12.31 -5.83 5.74
N GLN A 263 -11.27 -6.53 5.29
CA GLN A 263 -10.87 -6.56 3.89
C GLN A 263 -10.84 -8.00 3.39
N PRO A 264 -11.39 -8.27 2.19
CA PRO A 264 -11.44 -9.60 1.65
C PRO A 264 -10.04 -10.11 1.27
N CYS A 265 -9.80 -11.39 1.49
CA CYS A 265 -8.59 -12.10 1.12
C CYS A 265 -8.90 -13.56 0.79
N TYR A 266 -7.89 -14.28 0.29
CA TYR A 266 -8.01 -15.72 -0.02
C TYR A 266 -6.79 -16.51 0.48
N VAL A 267 -6.94 -17.81 0.63
CA VAL A 267 -5.90 -18.79 0.94
C VAL A 267 -5.62 -19.61 -0.33
N PRO A 268 -4.41 -19.58 -0.89
CA PRO A 268 -4.03 -20.36 -2.07
C PRO A 268 -3.80 -21.85 -1.73
N GLY A 269 -3.73 -22.70 -2.77
CA GLY A 269 -3.40 -24.13 -2.63
C GLY A 269 -4.55 -25.00 -2.09
N THR A 270 -5.79 -24.54 -2.26
CA THR A 270 -7.00 -25.29 -1.88
C THR A 270 -7.43 -26.26 -2.99
N VAL A 271 -8.28 -27.23 -2.63
CA VAL A 271 -8.77 -28.28 -3.56
C VAL A 271 -9.38 -27.68 -4.85
N ALA A 272 -10.14 -26.60 -4.72
CA ALA A 272 -10.61 -25.80 -5.85
C ALA A 272 -9.88 -24.46 -5.83
N GLU A 273 -9.41 -24.02 -7.01
CA GLU A 273 -8.86 -22.69 -7.16
C GLU A 273 -9.93 -21.62 -6.90
N TYR A 274 -9.55 -20.58 -6.19
CA TYR A 274 -10.42 -19.44 -5.99
C TYR A 274 -10.57 -18.69 -7.31
N VAL A 275 -11.80 -18.55 -7.84
CA VAL A 275 -12.04 -17.98 -9.19
C VAL A 275 -11.45 -16.58 -9.37
N ASP A 276 -11.45 -15.78 -8.30
CA ASP A 276 -10.86 -14.43 -8.30
C ASP A 276 -9.35 -14.42 -8.02
N GLU A 277 -8.66 -15.57 -7.94
CA GLU A 277 -7.20 -15.62 -7.91
C GLU A 277 -6.58 -15.03 -9.20
N GLN A 278 -7.32 -15.12 -10.31
CA GLN A 278 -6.98 -14.46 -11.58
C GLN A 278 -7.06 -12.93 -11.47
N ASP A 279 -7.83 -12.39 -10.52
CA ASP A 279 -7.77 -10.98 -10.19
C ASP A 279 -6.50 -10.74 -9.35
N GLU A 280 -5.41 -10.40 -10.03
CA GLU A 280 -4.11 -10.06 -9.43
C GLU A 280 -4.21 -9.02 -8.29
N THR A 281 -5.33 -8.29 -8.20
CA THR A 281 -5.58 -7.31 -7.16
C THR A 281 -6.01 -7.91 -5.83
N ARG A 282 -6.53 -9.14 -5.80
CA ARG A 282 -6.96 -9.76 -4.55
C ARG A 282 -5.75 -10.25 -3.74
N PRO A 283 -5.66 -9.87 -2.47
CA PRO A 283 -4.54 -10.19 -1.61
C PRO A 283 -4.71 -11.55 -0.92
N ILE A 284 -3.59 -12.21 -0.68
CA ILE A 284 -3.55 -13.44 0.11
C ILE A 284 -3.77 -13.12 1.60
N CYS A 285 -4.49 -13.97 2.32
CA CYS A 285 -4.79 -13.79 3.73
C CYS A 285 -3.54 -13.81 4.62
N PRO A 286 -3.56 -13.12 5.78
CA PRO A 286 -2.47 -13.22 6.73
C PRO A 286 -2.36 -14.65 7.30
N TRP A 287 -1.15 -15.12 7.58
CA TRP A 287 -0.90 -16.45 8.14
C TRP A 287 -1.75 -16.75 9.37
N SER A 288 -2.00 -15.72 10.19
CA SER A 288 -2.76 -15.83 11.43
C SER A 288 -4.29 -15.78 11.24
N ILE A 289 -4.83 -15.89 10.02
CA ILE A 289 -6.28 -15.73 9.76
C ILE A 289 -7.16 -16.67 10.61
N PHE A 290 -6.71 -17.90 10.85
CA PHE A 290 -7.42 -18.90 11.67
C PHE A 290 -7.06 -18.87 13.15
N GLN A 291 -5.94 -18.23 13.51
CA GLN A 291 -5.43 -18.18 14.88
C GLN A 291 -5.88 -16.90 15.59
N ALA A 292 -5.76 -15.75 14.91
CA ALA A 292 -5.99 -14.43 15.47
C ALA A 292 -7.45 -13.98 15.37
N SER A 293 -8.19 -14.42 14.34
CA SER A 293 -9.61 -14.10 14.22
C SER A 293 -10.45 -15.13 14.96
N SER A 294 -11.42 -14.68 15.77
CA SER A 294 -12.48 -15.56 16.27
C SER A 294 -13.39 -16.07 15.17
N ASP A 295 -13.47 -15.37 14.05
CA ASP A 295 -14.44 -15.59 12.98
C ASP A 295 -14.27 -16.95 12.30
N TYR A 296 -13.02 -17.39 12.11
CA TYR A 296 -12.71 -18.57 11.28
C TYR A 296 -12.07 -19.69 12.07
N LYS A 297 -12.27 -19.73 13.40
CA LYS A 297 -11.72 -20.81 14.24
C LYS A 297 -12.38 -22.15 13.97
N SER A 298 -13.63 -22.16 13.52
CA SER A 298 -14.34 -23.42 13.26
C SER A 298 -13.70 -24.16 12.10
N GLU A 299 -13.50 -25.47 12.26
CA GLU A 299 -12.92 -26.33 11.24
C GLU A 299 -13.73 -26.32 9.93
N ALA A 300 -15.05 -26.13 10.03
CA ALA A 300 -15.94 -26.01 8.87
C ALA A 300 -15.65 -24.77 8.00
N MET A 301 -15.03 -23.72 8.55
CA MET A 301 -14.63 -22.52 7.81
C MET A 301 -13.16 -22.57 7.34
N GLN A 302 -12.39 -23.57 7.78
CA GLN A 302 -11.01 -23.74 7.34
C GLN A 302 -10.95 -24.37 5.96
N PRO A 303 -9.93 -24.04 5.15
CA PRO A 303 -9.81 -24.53 3.81
C PRO A 303 -9.35 -25.99 3.79
N LYS A 304 -9.83 -26.75 2.80
CA LYS A 304 -9.30 -28.06 2.43
C LYS A 304 -8.16 -27.85 1.46
N CYS A 305 -6.97 -28.28 1.87
CA CYS A 305 -5.76 -28.15 1.07
C CYS A 305 -5.70 -29.22 -0.03
N ALA A 306 -5.23 -28.82 -1.22
CA ALA A 306 -4.98 -29.76 -2.32
C ALA A 306 -3.72 -30.62 -2.09
N SER A 307 -2.81 -30.12 -1.26
CA SER A 307 -1.47 -30.65 -1.02
C SER A 307 -1.08 -30.41 0.45
N ASP A 308 -0.20 -31.26 0.98
CA ASP A 308 0.44 -31.12 2.28
C ASP A 308 1.86 -30.51 2.18
N GLU A 309 2.25 -30.03 1.00
CA GLU A 309 3.53 -29.38 0.75
C GLU A 309 3.49 -27.88 1.09
N PRO A 310 4.44 -27.37 1.91
CA PRO A 310 4.49 -25.95 2.29
C PRO A 310 4.54 -24.95 1.14
N LYS A 311 5.16 -25.28 -0.01
CA LYS A 311 5.24 -24.36 -1.16
C LYS A 311 3.85 -24.03 -1.74
N ASP A 312 2.86 -24.91 -1.53
CA ASP A 312 1.47 -24.72 -1.95
C ASP A 312 0.67 -23.92 -0.92
N LEU A 313 1.31 -23.53 0.20
CA LEU A 313 0.87 -22.57 1.22
C LEU A 313 -0.34 -22.98 2.07
N CYS A 314 -1.38 -23.61 1.53
CA CYS A 314 -2.61 -23.93 2.27
C CYS A 314 -2.33 -24.64 3.60
N CYS A 315 -1.50 -25.68 3.58
CA CYS A 315 -1.21 -26.48 4.75
C CYS A 315 -0.53 -25.67 5.89
N LEU A 316 0.16 -24.57 5.54
CA LEU A 316 0.81 -23.69 6.52
C LEU A 316 -0.21 -22.86 7.30
N TYR A 317 -1.40 -22.63 6.75
CA TYR A 317 -2.49 -21.96 7.45
C TYR A 317 -3.21 -22.90 8.42
N THR A 318 -3.47 -24.13 8.01
CA THR A 318 -4.24 -25.13 8.77
C THR A 318 -3.37 -25.96 9.71
N GLY A 319 -2.04 -25.90 9.57
CA GLY A 319 -1.11 -26.74 10.32
C GLY A 319 -1.09 -28.20 9.83
N SER A 320 -1.59 -28.48 8.63
CA SER A 320 -1.71 -29.85 8.09
C SER A 320 -0.54 -30.27 7.20
N CYS A 321 0.59 -29.54 7.22
CA CYS A 321 1.74 -29.88 6.37
C CYS A 321 2.42 -31.17 6.79
N SER A 322 3.05 -31.85 5.83
CA SER A 322 3.86 -33.04 6.10
C SER A 322 4.99 -32.75 7.10
N LYS A 323 5.18 -33.65 8.07
CA LYS A 323 6.20 -33.52 9.13
C LYS A 323 7.64 -33.47 8.60
N ASN A 324 7.86 -33.99 7.39
CA ASN A 324 9.16 -33.95 6.71
C ASN A 324 9.64 -32.52 6.43
N TYR A 325 8.73 -31.55 6.39
CA TYR A 325 9.04 -30.16 6.11
C TYR A 325 8.94 -29.24 7.34
N THR A 326 8.63 -29.78 8.52
CA THR A 326 8.45 -28.99 9.76
C THR A 326 9.51 -29.27 10.82
N THR A 327 10.31 -30.33 10.65
CA THR A 327 11.37 -30.74 11.58
C THR A 327 12.70 -30.08 11.22
N ALA A 328 13.41 -29.56 12.22
CA ALA A 328 14.75 -29.01 12.02
C ALA A 328 15.80 -30.13 11.90
N PRO A 329 16.81 -30.00 11.03
CA PRO A 329 16.99 -28.91 10.07
C PRO A 329 16.00 -28.98 8.89
N LEU A 330 15.43 -27.83 8.50
CA LEU A 330 14.55 -27.75 7.34
C LEU A 330 15.31 -28.07 6.04
N PRO A 331 14.71 -28.77 5.07
CA PRO A 331 15.35 -29.00 3.77
C PRO A 331 15.54 -27.69 3.00
N ILE A 332 16.67 -27.55 2.28
CA ILE A 332 16.99 -26.35 1.48
C ILE A 332 16.24 -26.43 0.14
N THR A 333 14.92 -26.32 0.22
CA THR A 333 13.99 -26.36 -0.92
C THR A 333 12.97 -25.24 -0.81
N ASP A 334 12.13 -25.05 -1.85
CA ASP A 334 11.02 -24.10 -1.77
C ASP A 334 10.03 -24.44 -0.64
N ASN A 335 9.88 -25.73 -0.29
CA ASN A 335 9.07 -26.16 0.85
C ASN A 335 9.66 -25.64 2.18
N GLY A 336 10.97 -25.82 2.38
CA GLY A 336 11.65 -25.30 3.57
C GLY A 336 11.61 -23.78 3.65
N PHE A 337 11.77 -23.09 2.51
CA PHE A 337 11.67 -21.63 2.43
C PHE A 337 10.26 -21.11 2.75
N ALA A 338 9.22 -21.74 2.21
CA ALA A 338 7.83 -21.37 2.49
C ALA A 338 7.50 -21.57 3.97
N TYR A 339 7.93 -22.69 4.57
CA TYR A 339 7.72 -22.96 6.00
C TYR A 339 8.45 -21.96 6.91
N VAL A 340 9.74 -21.68 6.68
CA VAL A 340 10.45 -20.68 7.50
C VAL A 340 9.87 -19.27 7.30
N SER A 341 9.34 -18.97 6.11
CA SER A 341 8.64 -17.70 5.87
C SER A 341 7.33 -17.58 6.66
N SER A 342 6.59 -18.66 6.87
CA SER A 342 5.32 -18.61 7.60
C SER A 342 5.51 -18.46 9.11
N GLN A 343 6.69 -18.82 9.63
CA GLN A 343 7.06 -18.61 11.05
C GLN A 343 7.14 -17.13 11.43
N GLN A 344 7.28 -16.23 10.45
CA GLN A 344 7.40 -14.78 10.68
C GLN A 344 8.54 -14.43 11.64
N ASP A 345 9.65 -15.16 11.49
CA ASP A 345 10.84 -15.05 12.34
C ASP A 345 12.07 -14.72 11.46
N THR A 346 12.65 -13.55 11.72
CA THR A 346 13.83 -13.09 10.99
C THR A 346 15.07 -13.91 11.34
N GLU A 347 15.23 -14.36 12.58
CA GLU A 347 16.37 -15.16 13.01
C GLU A 347 16.31 -16.56 12.39
N ALA A 348 15.13 -17.19 12.39
CA ALA A 348 14.91 -18.45 11.70
C ALA A 348 15.20 -18.34 10.19
N MET A 349 14.72 -17.27 9.55
CA MET A 349 14.99 -17.00 8.13
C MET A 349 16.49 -16.77 7.86
N VAL A 350 17.20 -16.05 8.74
CA VAL A 350 18.66 -15.87 8.67
C VAL A 350 19.38 -17.21 8.73
N GLY A 351 19.03 -18.06 9.71
CA GLY A 351 19.62 -19.38 9.87
C GLY A 351 19.39 -20.26 8.64
N PHE A 352 18.18 -20.23 8.08
CA PHE A 352 17.85 -20.94 6.85
C PHE A 352 18.68 -20.45 5.66
N LEU A 353 18.76 -19.13 5.44
CA LEU A 353 19.49 -18.54 4.31
C LEU A 353 21.01 -18.71 4.44
N LYS A 354 21.57 -18.70 5.66
CA LYS A 354 23.00 -19.01 5.89
C LYS A 354 23.35 -20.42 5.45
N ARG A 355 22.52 -21.41 5.81
CA ARG A 355 22.73 -22.80 5.38
C ARG A 355 22.58 -22.95 3.87
N ALA A 356 21.52 -22.36 3.30
CA ALA A 356 21.28 -22.40 1.86
C ALA A 356 22.45 -21.78 1.06
N ALA A 357 23.01 -20.70 1.57
CA ALA A 357 24.20 -20.06 1.02
C ALA A 357 25.47 -20.91 1.10
N SER A 358 25.73 -21.50 2.27
CA SER A 358 26.88 -22.37 2.47
C SER A 358 26.83 -23.58 1.52
N GLU A 359 25.65 -24.20 1.36
CA GLU A 359 25.46 -25.31 0.43
C GLU A 359 25.59 -24.88 -1.05
N ALA A 360 25.01 -23.74 -1.43
CA ALA A 360 25.00 -23.30 -2.82
C ALA A 360 26.31 -22.66 -3.31
N TYR A 361 27.07 -22.01 -2.41
CA TYR A 361 28.21 -21.18 -2.78
C TYR A 361 29.52 -21.54 -2.05
N GLY A 362 29.48 -22.39 -1.02
CA GLY A 362 30.67 -22.74 -0.23
C GLY A 362 31.30 -21.55 0.51
N ALA A 363 30.52 -20.50 0.80
CA ALA A 363 31.00 -19.25 1.38
C ALA A 363 30.24 -18.88 2.66
N GLU A 364 30.96 -18.33 3.63
CA GLU A 364 30.38 -17.76 4.84
C GLU A 364 29.89 -16.33 4.60
N ILE A 365 28.85 -15.92 5.33
CA ILE A 365 28.26 -14.58 5.19
C ILE A 365 28.97 -13.61 6.13
N GLU A 366 29.82 -12.75 5.58
CA GLU A 366 30.61 -11.77 6.37
C GLU A 366 29.76 -10.74 7.12
N ASN A 367 28.63 -10.32 6.53
CA ASN A 367 27.81 -9.22 7.08
C ASN A 367 26.44 -9.69 7.52
N GLU A 368 26.38 -10.28 8.71
CA GLU A 368 25.13 -10.78 9.30
C GLU A 368 24.06 -9.70 9.45
N LYS A 369 24.43 -8.45 9.77
CA LYS A 369 23.46 -7.35 9.90
C LYS A 369 22.77 -7.03 8.58
N LYS A 370 23.50 -7.04 7.47
CA LYS A 370 22.94 -6.87 6.13
C LYS A 370 22.05 -8.05 5.74
N LEU A 371 22.48 -9.27 6.05
CA LEU A 371 21.67 -10.48 5.81
C LEU A 371 20.38 -10.45 6.63
N ALA A 372 20.43 -10.16 7.93
CA ALA A 372 19.26 -10.08 8.80
C ALA A 372 18.27 -9.03 8.29
N ARG A 373 18.77 -7.86 7.89
CA ARG A 373 17.92 -6.85 7.26
C ARG A 373 17.29 -7.37 5.98
N MET A 374 17.99 -8.12 5.13
CA MET A 374 17.43 -8.68 3.90
C MET A 374 16.43 -9.81 4.17
N ALA A 375 16.75 -10.71 5.10
CA ALA A 375 15.94 -11.84 5.56
C ALA A 375 14.60 -11.39 6.11
N HIS A 376 14.57 -10.29 6.88
CA HIS A 376 13.35 -9.66 7.36
C HIS A 376 12.34 -9.42 6.21
N TRP A 377 12.80 -9.07 5.01
CA TRP A 377 11.92 -8.80 3.86
C TRP A 377 11.66 -10.01 2.97
N GLN A 378 12.09 -11.20 3.38
CA GLN A 378 11.77 -12.44 2.68
C GLN A 378 10.52 -13.13 3.23
N TRP A 379 9.94 -12.58 4.30
CA TRP A 379 8.65 -12.99 4.85
C TRP A 379 7.76 -11.77 5.08
N GLY A 380 6.50 -12.01 5.45
CA GLY A 380 5.52 -10.98 5.73
C GLY A 380 4.36 -11.53 6.56
N LEU A 381 3.40 -10.67 6.88
CA LEU A 381 2.16 -11.08 7.56
C LEU A 381 1.34 -12.11 6.74
N ALA A 382 1.57 -12.16 5.43
CA ALA A 382 1.00 -13.07 4.46
C ALA A 382 2.12 -13.56 3.50
N PRO A 383 1.90 -14.65 2.73
CA PRO A 383 2.79 -15.05 1.65
C PRO A 383 3.10 -13.91 0.69
N ILE A 384 4.37 -13.77 0.30
CA ILE A 384 4.77 -12.80 -0.73
C ILE A 384 4.64 -13.49 -2.10
N LYS A 385 3.68 -13.02 -2.92
CA LYS A 385 3.45 -13.56 -4.28
C LYS A 385 4.76 -13.62 -5.08
N GLY A 386 5.01 -14.76 -5.72
CA GLY A 386 6.15 -14.99 -6.60
C GLY A 386 7.52 -15.07 -5.92
N LYS A 387 7.57 -15.14 -4.58
CA LYS A 387 8.82 -15.42 -3.86
C LYS A 387 9.08 -16.92 -3.80
N SER A 388 10.33 -17.28 -4.07
CA SER A 388 10.86 -18.65 -4.10
C SER A 388 12.27 -18.61 -3.53
N LEU A 389 12.80 -19.75 -3.10
CA LEU A 389 14.18 -19.85 -2.66
C LEU A 389 15.14 -19.38 -3.76
N ALA A 390 14.96 -19.81 -5.00
CA ALA A 390 15.82 -19.44 -6.12
C ALA A 390 15.89 -17.91 -6.32
N SER A 391 14.74 -17.22 -6.30
CA SER A 391 14.68 -15.76 -6.44
C SER A 391 15.28 -15.01 -5.24
N VAL A 392 15.25 -15.59 -4.04
CA VAL A 392 15.93 -15.05 -2.85
C VAL A 392 17.44 -15.27 -2.95
N MET A 393 17.88 -16.47 -3.32
CA MET A 393 19.31 -16.81 -3.42
C MET A 393 20.04 -15.97 -4.47
N ALA A 394 19.36 -15.55 -5.54
CA ALA A 394 19.89 -14.58 -6.51
C ALA A 394 20.22 -13.23 -5.87
N ILE A 395 19.46 -12.80 -4.85
CA ILE A 395 19.72 -11.59 -4.08
C ILE A 395 20.84 -11.84 -3.07
N VAL A 396 20.80 -12.98 -2.35
CA VAL A 396 21.82 -13.37 -1.36
C VAL A 396 23.20 -13.38 -1.99
N LYS A 397 23.33 -13.78 -3.27
CA LYS A 397 24.59 -13.79 -4.02
C LYS A 397 25.37 -12.46 -3.94
N HIS A 398 24.68 -11.33 -3.86
CA HIS A 398 25.30 -9.99 -3.77
C HIS A 398 25.86 -9.64 -2.38
N TYR A 399 25.69 -10.52 -1.40
CA TYR A 399 26.20 -10.36 -0.04
C TYR A 399 27.43 -11.23 0.26
N PHE A 400 27.84 -12.09 -0.68
CA PHE A 400 29.18 -12.68 -0.69
C PHE A 400 30.11 -11.73 -1.42
N VAL A 401 31.28 -11.51 -0.85
CA VAL A 401 32.42 -10.89 -1.51
C VAL A 401 33.42 -11.99 -1.79
#